data_AF-A0AAX2I8C4-F1
#
_entry.id   AF-A0AAX2I8C4-F1
#
_cell.length_a   1.000
_cell.length_b   1.000
_cell.length_c   1.000
_cell.angle_alpha   90.00
_cell.angle_beta   90.00
_cell.angle_gamma   90.00
#
_symmetry.space_group_name_H-M   'P 1'
#
loop_
_entity.id
_entity.type
_entity.pdbx_description
1 polymer ?
#
loop_
_entity_poly.entity_id
_entity_poly.type
_entity_poly.pdbx_seq_one_letter_code
_entity_poly.pdbx_strand_id
1 'polypeptide(L)'
;MIRNYFYLVVGVLCLLSAVTHEMNGFTTLFPALSNTNIDAESKVTFNYLWHIIATENVVMGIALVLIALRKNDNAGKYIAQFVMALLAVRWASIAFSTLTSDEGNLTKILPESVIMWLLIFLLWLGARKKEEK
;
A
#
# COMPACT_ATOMS: atom_id res chain seq x y z
N MET A 1 -9.01 -23.56 -6.57
CA MET A 1 -9.68 -22.72 -7.59
C MET A 1 -9.79 -21.30 -7.05
N ILE A 2 -9.38 -20.30 -7.81
CA ILE A 2 -9.45 -18.88 -7.40
C ILE A 2 -10.92 -18.47 -7.31
N ARG A 3 -11.33 -17.89 -6.19
CA ARG A 3 -12.73 -17.50 -5.93
C ARG A 3 -12.96 -16.02 -6.19
N ASN A 4 -11.98 -15.17 -5.85
CA ASN A 4 -12.03 -13.73 -6.08
C ASN A 4 -10.76 -13.21 -6.77
N TYR A 5 -10.83 -13.02 -8.08
CA TYR A 5 -9.70 -12.52 -8.88
C TYR A 5 -9.28 -11.09 -8.50
N PHE A 6 -10.20 -10.23 -8.05
CA PHE A 6 -9.86 -8.88 -7.63
C PHE A 6 -8.95 -8.88 -6.41
N TYR A 7 -9.29 -9.68 -5.40
CA TYR A 7 -8.46 -9.82 -4.20
C TYR A 7 -7.09 -10.43 -4.53
N LEU A 8 -7.05 -11.41 -5.45
CA LEU A 8 -5.79 -12.02 -5.87
C LEU A 8 -4.88 -11.00 -6.56
N VAL A 9 -5.41 -10.25 -7.53
CA VAL A 9 -4.64 -9.24 -8.28
C VAL A 9 -4.12 -8.18 -7.33
N VAL A 10 -4.98 -7.59 -6.49
CA VAL A 10 -4.55 -6.56 -5.54
C VAL A 10 -3.54 -7.14 -4.55
N GLY A 11 -3.76 -8.36 -4.05
CA GLY A 11 -2.82 -9.01 -3.13
C GLY A 11 -1.43 -9.22 -3.73
N VAL A 12 -1.36 -9.69 -4.99
CA VAL A 12 -0.08 -9.81 -5.72
C VAL A 12 0.57 -8.45 -5.94
N LEU A 13 -0.20 -7.42 -6.31
CA LEU A 13 0.31 -6.07 -6.48
C LEU A 13 0.86 -5.48 -5.18
N CYS A 14 0.22 -5.74 -4.03
CA CYS A 14 0.75 -5.36 -2.72
C CYS A 14 2.09 -6.04 -2.43
N LEU A 15 2.22 -7.34 -2.71
CA LEU A 15 3.48 -8.08 -2.52
C LEU A 15 4.59 -7.55 -3.42
N LEU A 16 4.30 -7.33 -4.71
CA LEU A 16 5.25 -6.73 -5.65
C LEU A 16 5.64 -5.32 -5.20
N SER A 17 4.67 -4.52 -4.76
CA SER A 17 4.90 -3.16 -4.25
C SER A 17 5.85 -3.16 -3.05
N ALA A 18 5.72 -4.11 -2.11
CA ALA A 18 6.64 -4.24 -0.98
C ALA A 18 8.08 -4.46 -1.44
N VAL A 19 8.30 -5.37 -2.39
CA VAL A 19 9.64 -5.66 -2.93
C VAL A 19 10.20 -4.44 -3.65
N THR A 20 9.43 -3.81 -4.53
CA THR A 20 9.90 -2.62 -5.27
C THR A 20 10.15 -1.42 -4.35
N HIS A 21 9.37 -1.28 -3.27
CA HIS A 21 9.55 -0.26 -2.24
C HIS A 21 10.86 -0.49 -1.47
N GLU A 22 11.12 -1.71 -1.00
CA GLU A 22 12.40 -2.03 -0.35
C GLU A 22 13.59 -1.78 -1.28
N MET A 23 13.51 -2.27 -2.52
CA MET A 23 14.58 -2.07 -3.50
C MET A 23 14.88 -0.58 -3.73
N ASN A 24 13.85 0.26 -3.89
CA ASN A 24 14.03 1.70 -4.07
C ASN A 24 14.68 2.38 -2.85
N GLY A 25 14.40 1.86 -1.64
CA GLY A 25 15.08 2.25 -0.42
C GLY A 25 16.60 2.12 -0.55
N PHE A 26 17.07 0.92 -0.87
CA PHE A 26 18.49 0.62 -0.98
C PHE A 26 19.19 1.26 -2.18
N THR A 27 18.53 1.33 -3.34
CA THR A 27 19.19 1.82 -4.57
C THR A 27 19.20 3.33 -4.69
N THR A 28 18.25 4.03 -4.06
CA THR A 28 17.98 5.44 -4.36
C THR A 28 17.88 6.28 -3.10
N LEU A 29 16.98 5.91 -2.17
CA LEU A 29 16.60 6.79 -1.07
C LEU A 29 17.59 6.80 0.09
N PHE A 30 18.03 5.64 0.58
CA PHE A 30 19.01 5.58 1.67
C PHE A 30 20.35 6.22 1.27
N PRO A 31 20.90 5.98 0.06
CA PRO A 31 22.07 6.73 -0.40
C PRO A 31 21.85 8.25 -0.43
N ALA A 32 20.71 8.72 -0.93
CA ALA A 32 20.39 10.15 -0.93
C ALA A 32 20.30 10.71 0.49
N LEU A 33 19.61 10.00 1.39
CA LEU A 33 19.43 10.39 2.79
C LEU A 33 20.77 10.45 3.54
N SER A 34 21.67 9.49 3.32
CA SER A 34 23.01 9.49 3.92
C SER A 34 23.82 10.75 3.57
N ASN A 35 23.62 11.29 2.37
CA ASN A 35 24.29 12.50 1.87
C ASN A 35 23.62 13.82 2.27
N THR A 36 22.53 13.78 3.05
CA THR A 36 21.84 14.99 3.55
C THR A 36 22.34 15.37 4.95
N ASN A 37 22.22 16.67 5.27
CA ASN A 37 22.53 17.25 6.59
C ASN A 37 21.41 17.02 7.64
N ILE A 38 20.68 15.91 7.52
CA ILE A 38 19.69 15.49 8.51
C ILE A 38 20.41 14.80 9.68
N ASP A 39 19.95 15.02 10.91
CA ASP A 39 20.52 14.42 12.11
C ASP A 39 20.33 12.88 12.13
N ALA A 40 21.14 12.19 12.92
CA ALA A 40 21.16 10.73 12.94
C ALA A 40 19.84 10.12 13.44
N GLU A 41 19.13 10.76 14.38
CA GLU A 41 17.88 10.27 14.95
C GLU A 41 16.75 10.34 13.91
N SER A 42 16.66 11.45 13.17
CA SER A 42 15.74 11.60 12.04
C SER A 42 16.02 10.59 10.92
N LYS A 43 17.30 10.27 10.65
CA LYS A 43 17.67 9.21 9.67
C LYS A 43 17.19 7.83 10.10
N VAL A 44 17.37 7.48 11.38
CA VAL A 44 16.83 6.24 11.95
C VAL A 44 15.31 6.22 11.86
N THR A 45 14.66 7.35 12.12
CA THR A 45 13.21 7.51 12.01
C THR A 45 12.69 7.23 10.61
N PHE A 46 13.30 7.84 9.61
CA PHE A 46 12.96 7.57 8.22
C PHE A 46 13.18 6.09 7.85
N ASN A 47 14.27 5.49 8.32
CA ASN A 47 14.62 4.10 8.01
C ASN A 47 13.57 3.11 8.53
N TYR A 48 13.12 3.23 9.78
CA TYR A 48 12.09 2.31 10.28
C TYR A 48 10.72 2.56 9.62
N LEU A 49 10.35 3.83 9.35
CA LEU A 49 9.10 4.14 8.64
C LEU A 49 9.09 3.52 7.25
N TRP A 50 10.23 3.55 6.55
CA TRP A 50 10.39 2.92 5.25
C TRP A 50 10.07 1.42 5.29
N HIS A 51 10.65 0.70 6.24
CA HIS A 51 10.46 -0.76 6.40
C HIS A 51 9.06 -1.14 6.93
N ILE A 52 8.45 -0.32 7.78
CA ILE A 52 7.07 -0.53 8.25
C ILE A 52 6.11 -0.49 7.06
N ILE A 53 6.27 0.45 6.14
CA ILE A 53 5.43 0.57 4.95
C ILE A 53 5.54 -0.68 4.05
N ALA A 54 6.75 -1.20 3.85
CA ALA A 54 6.95 -2.45 3.11
C ALA A 54 6.28 -3.64 3.83
N THR A 55 6.43 -3.71 5.15
CA THR A 55 5.81 -4.76 5.98
C THR A 55 4.28 -4.71 5.91
N GLU A 56 3.69 -3.52 5.97
CA GLU A 56 2.25 -3.29 5.81
C GLU A 56 1.76 -3.84 4.45
N ASN A 57 2.49 -3.53 3.37
CA ASN A 57 2.21 -4.05 2.03
C ASN A 57 2.27 -5.59 1.97
N VAL A 58 3.24 -6.22 2.63
CA VAL A 58 3.35 -7.68 2.70
C VAL A 58 2.14 -8.28 3.42
N VAL A 59 1.79 -7.74 4.60
CA VAL A 59 0.68 -8.24 5.42
C VAL A 59 -0.65 -8.13 4.65
N MET A 60 -0.92 -6.98 4.03
CA MET A 60 -2.10 -6.79 3.18
C MET A 60 -2.09 -7.76 2.01
N GLY A 61 -0.95 -7.91 1.33
CA GLY A 61 -0.79 -8.79 0.18
C GLY A 61 -1.10 -10.26 0.52
N ILE A 62 -0.49 -10.78 1.59
CA ILE A 62 -0.75 -12.14 2.08
C ILE A 62 -2.23 -12.30 2.45
N ALA A 63 -2.79 -11.37 3.21
CA ALA A 63 -4.19 -11.44 3.62
C ALA A 63 -5.13 -11.52 2.42
N LEU A 64 -4.93 -10.65 1.42
CA LEU A 64 -5.72 -10.60 0.19
C LEU A 64 -5.58 -11.88 -0.66
N VAL A 65 -4.36 -12.41 -0.81
CA VAL A 65 -4.12 -13.68 -1.53
C VAL A 65 -4.84 -14.84 -0.82
N LEU A 66 -4.76 -14.92 0.51
CA LEU A 66 -5.42 -15.98 1.27
C LEU A 66 -6.95 -15.93 1.15
N ILE A 67 -7.55 -14.74 1.27
CA ILE A 67 -9.01 -14.60 1.12
C ILE A 67 -9.47 -14.79 -0.33
N ALA A 68 -8.62 -14.53 -1.33
CA ALA A 68 -8.93 -14.79 -2.73
C ALA A 68 -9.11 -16.28 -3.04
N LEU A 69 -8.45 -17.15 -2.26
CA LEU A 69 -8.49 -18.60 -2.39
C LEU A 69 -9.55 -19.26 -1.49
N ARG A 70 -9.92 -18.61 -0.38
CA ARG A 70 -10.98 -19.08 0.54
C ARG A 70 -12.38 -18.80 -0.01
N LYS A 71 -13.39 -19.43 0.62
CA LYS A 71 -14.82 -19.16 0.32
C LYS A 71 -15.11 -17.69 0.60
N ASN A 72 -15.83 -17.04 -0.30
CA ASN A 72 -16.22 -15.64 -0.14
C ASN A 72 -17.29 -15.56 0.96
N ASP A 73 -16.87 -15.23 2.18
CA ASP A 73 -17.73 -15.04 3.35
C ASP A 73 -17.67 -13.58 3.83
N ASN A 74 -18.44 -13.26 4.87
CA ASN A 74 -18.44 -11.90 5.42
C ASN A 74 -17.07 -11.49 5.99
N ALA A 75 -16.27 -12.44 6.48
CA ALA A 75 -14.92 -12.14 6.99
C ALA A 75 -13.99 -11.65 5.88
N GLY A 76 -14.02 -12.28 4.70
CA GLY A 76 -13.27 -11.80 3.53
C GLY A 76 -13.65 -10.37 3.11
N LYS A 77 -14.94 -10.01 3.18
CA LYS A 77 -15.41 -8.64 2.90
C LYS A 77 -14.89 -7.63 3.91
N TYR A 78 -14.91 -7.95 5.21
CA TYR A 78 -14.38 -7.07 6.25
C TYR A 78 -12.87 -6.87 6.12
N ILE A 79 -12.11 -7.92 5.79
CA ILE A 79 -10.68 -7.81 5.53
C ILE A 79 -10.42 -6.89 4.33
N ALA A 80 -11.14 -7.04 3.23
CA ALA A 80 -11.00 -6.15 2.07
C ALA A 80 -11.38 -4.70 2.41
N GLN A 81 -12.41 -4.48 3.22
CA GLN A 81 -12.80 -3.14 3.71
C GLN A 81 -11.73 -2.52 4.61
N PHE A 82 -11.13 -3.31 5.49
CA PHE A 82 -10.02 -2.88 6.32
C PHE A 82 -8.82 -2.45 5.46
N VAL A 83 -8.44 -3.24 4.45
CA VAL A 83 -7.36 -2.90 3.52
C VAL A 83 -7.70 -1.62 2.73
N MET A 84 -8.93 -1.46 2.24
CA MET A 84 -9.36 -0.23 1.56
C MET A 84 -9.23 0.99 2.47
N ALA A 85 -9.65 0.88 3.75
CA ALA A 85 -9.53 1.97 4.71
C ALA A 85 -8.06 2.33 4.97
N LEU A 86 -7.20 1.33 5.14
CA LEU A 86 -5.77 1.51 5.34
C LEU A 86 -5.11 2.21 4.15
N LEU A 87 -5.42 1.79 2.91
CA LEU A 87 -4.93 2.46 1.70
C LEU A 87 -5.40 3.92 1.60
N ALA A 88 -6.66 4.19 1.97
CA ALA A 88 -7.21 5.55 1.96
C ALA A 88 -6.54 6.45 3.03
N VAL A 89 -6.33 5.93 4.24
CA VAL A 89 -5.62 6.66 5.32
C VAL A 89 -4.18 6.92 4.92
N ARG A 90 -3.49 5.93 4.33
CA ARG A 90 -2.13 6.10 3.83
C ARG A 90 -2.05 7.18 2.77
N TRP A 91 -2.97 7.17 1.80
CA TRP A 91 -3.05 8.23 0.79
C TRP A 91 -3.27 9.61 1.44
N ALA A 92 -4.21 9.71 2.40
CA ALA A 92 -4.50 10.95 3.09
C ALA A 92 -3.27 11.48 3.86
N SER A 93 -2.53 10.61 4.55
CA SER A 93 -1.29 10.98 5.25
C SER A 93 -0.22 11.50 4.29
N ILE A 94 -0.03 10.86 3.12
CA ILE A 94 0.93 11.31 2.10
C ILE A 94 0.50 12.66 1.51
N ALA A 95 -0.79 12.80 1.16
CA ALA A 95 -1.33 14.04 0.62
C ALA A 95 -1.20 15.19 1.61
N PHE A 96 -1.57 14.96 2.88
CA PHE A 96 -1.44 15.95 3.95
C PHE A 96 0.01 16.36 4.15
N SER A 97 0.93 15.39 4.33
CA SER A 97 2.35 15.68 4.52
C SER A 97 2.98 16.43 3.34
N THR A 98 2.51 16.17 2.11
CA THR A 98 2.98 16.87 0.91
C THR A 98 2.46 18.30 0.88
N LEU A 99 1.18 18.51 1.18
CA LEU A 99 0.54 19.83 1.19
C LEU A 99 1.11 20.76 2.26
N THR A 100 1.54 20.21 3.40
CA THR A 100 2.14 20.98 4.49
C THR A 100 3.65 21.18 4.35
N SER A 101 4.28 20.62 3.30
CA SER A 101 5.71 20.80 3.04
C SER A 101 5.97 22.11 2.28
N ASP A 102 7.15 22.72 2.50
CA ASP A 102 7.53 24.02 1.91
C ASP A 102 7.51 24.04 0.37
N GLU A 103 7.61 22.88 -0.28
CA GLU A 103 7.56 22.73 -1.74
C GLU A 103 6.22 22.19 -2.27
N GLY A 104 5.15 22.24 -1.46
CA GLY A 104 3.86 21.56 -1.67
C GLY A 104 3.40 21.38 -3.11
N ASN A 105 3.86 20.30 -3.75
CA ASN A 105 3.59 20.01 -5.15
C ASN A 105 2.92 18.64 -5.29
N LEU A 106 1.60 18.67 -5.42
CA LEU A 106 0.78 17.47 -5.60
C LEU A 106 1.12 16.69 -6.87
N THR A 107 1.77 17.28 -7.87
CA THR A 107 2.20 16.53 -9.06
C THR A 107 3.24 15.46 -8.72
N LYS A 108 4.01 15.65 -7.64
CA LYS A 108 5.02 14.67 -7.17
C LYS A 108 4.39 13.39 -6.62
N ILE A 109 3.13 13.43 -6.16
CA ILE A 109 2.43 12.26 -5.57
C ILE A 109 1.33 11.71 -6.47
N LEU A 110 1.17 12.27 -7.67
CA LEU A 110 0.08 11.94 -8.60
C LEU A 110 0.18 10.48 -9.09
N PRO A 111 1.36 9.94 -9.46
CA PRO A 111 1.48 8.53 -9.85
C PRO A 111 1.05 7.57 -8.72
N GLU A 112 1.54 7.79 -7.51
CA GLU A 112 1.20 6.98 -6.34
C GLU A 112 -0.29 7.07 -6.00
N SER A 113 -0.86 8.26 -6.13
CA SER A 113 -2.30 8.51 -5.91
C SER A 113 -3.16 7.69 -6.87
N VAL A 114 -2.84 7.71 -8.17
CA VAL A 114 -3.59 6.96 -9.19
C VAL A 114 -3.56 5.46 -8.89
N ILE A 115 -2.40 4.92 -8.51
CA ILE A 115 -2.26 3.51 -8.17
C ILE A 115 -3.10 3.17 -6.93
N MET A 116 -3.03 3.95 -5.85
CA MET A 116 -3.79 3.68 -4.63
C MET A 116 -5.31 3.69 -4.88
N TRP A 117 -5.83 4.67 -5.61
CA TRP A 117 -7.25 4.74 -5.95
C TRP A 117 -7.69 3.59 -6.86
N LEU A 118 -6.83 3.15 -7.79
CA LEU A 118 -7.08 1.96 -8.60
C LEU A 118 -7.18 0.69 -7.73
N LEU A 119 -6.28 0.50 -6.77
CA LEU A 119 -6.32 -0.67 -5.87
C LEU A 119 -7.60 -0.66 -5.01
N ILE A 120 -7.97 0.50 -4.45
CA ILE A 120 -9.22 0.66 -3.70
C ILE A 120 -10.43 0.31 -4.58
N PHE A 121 -10.46 0.80 -5.81
CA PHE A 121 -11.54 0.52 -6.76
C PHE A 121 -11.64 -0.98 -7.07
N LEU A 122 -10.52 -1.65 -7.32
CA LEU A 122 -10.50 -3.10 -7.56
C LEU A 122 -10.99 -3.90 -6.34
N LEU A 123 -10.56 -3.53 -5.13
CA LEU A 123 -11.05 -4.17 -3.89
C LEU A 123 -12.55 -3.98 -3.70
N TRP A 124 -13.05 -2.79 -4.01
CA TRP A 124 -14.47 -2.48 -3.95
C TRP A 124 -15.31 -3.33 -4.92
N LEU A 125 -14.81 -3.54 -6.15
CA LEU A 125 -15.41 -4.49 -7.10
C LEU A 125 -15.38 -5.93 -6.56
N GLY A 126 -14.25 -6.34 -5.97
CA GLY A 126 -14.08 -7.64 -5.33
C GLY A 126 -15.08 -7.88 -4.18
N ALA A 127 -15.34 -6.85 -3.36
CA ALA A 127 -16.27 -6.92 -2.23
C ALA A 127 -17.75 -6.96 -2.67
N ARG A 128 -18.07 -6.40 -3.85
CA ARG A 128 -19.42 -6.39 -4.42
C ARG A 128 -19.78 -7.67 -5.19
N LYS A 129 -18.80 -8.52 -5.53
CA LYS A 129 -19.06 -9.76 -6.27
C LYS A 129 -20.02 -10.64 -5.44
N LYS A 130 -21.24 -10.85 -5.97
CA LYS A 130 -22.24 -11.72 -5.35
C LYS A 130 -21.66 -13.12 -5.21
N GLU A 131 -21.97 -13.78 -4.09
CA GLU A 131 -21.70 -15.20 -3.91
C GLU A 131 -22.48 -15.94 -5.00
N GLU A 132 -21.77 -16.45 -6.00
CA GLU A 132 -22.32 -17.51 -6.85
C GLU A 132 -22.59 -18.70 -5.92
N LYS A 133 -23.89 -19.00 -5.73
CA LYS A 133 -24.37 -20.11 -4.89
C LYS A 133 -23.87 -21.45 -5.42
#